data_AF-A0A942GT21-F1
#
_entry.id   AF-A0A942GT21-F1
#
_cell.length_a   1.000
_cell.length_b   1.000
_cell.length_c   1.000
_cell.angle_alpha   90.00
_cell.angle_beta   90.00
_cell.angle_gamma   90.00
#
_symmetry.space_group_name_H-M   'P 1'
#
loop_
_entity.id
_entity.type
_entity.pdbx_description
1 polymer ?
#
loop_
_entity_poly.entity_id
_entity_poly.type
_entity_poly.pdbx_seq_one_letter_code
_entity_poly.pdbx_strand_id
1 'polypeptide(L)'
;MKNSEWIDSLEKMEKPEITLTCHKSKLQQVLKKEMYREANQGFAFNEFFRLIWMSLKLKTVVPVLTMTLVVTVYSFISFTGAQAAVYVTLQVNPAVQFTIANNNKVIEVQALNEDAKSLVEGLKLIGTEVTEVLELLTDKAIQLGFVKSTEKFVLSFRTAAKDNNDQLLNNLAEKAKQAISARLVAANQANEVKTVVISKELFEFALKEGFLPSAYIDLIEANVSQETIQEILLLSNTEGVDKVKFLEELDTFISAMKDMLEAGFDEKQALTLLQGAILADKEIEELSTIVAAMIDIKDAGGHPEQSLAFIKAALEQGIDQETLLEEVTTLTAAYIDMIEEGISEEAASTLIKEAMKADPSLEETTTITSAFIDLVEDGLTEAEAMAKVQAAIAADPSLENLDDLLEDEDSEDIEVDTDTEVEGQEEDGDTEDDEPDESTGDGGS
;
A
#
# COMPACT_ATOMS: atom_id res chain seq x y z
N MET A 1 11.36 -30.56 2.58
CA MET A 1 11.22 -30.96 1.15
C MET A 1 9.81 -30.69 0.65
N LYS A 2 9.45 -29.42 0.40
CA LYS A 2 8.16 -29.04 -0.22
C LYS A 2 8.17 -27.66 -0.92
N ASN A 3 9.34 -27.14 -1.29
CA ASN A 3 9.49 -25.80 -1.92
C ASN A 3 9.95 -25.84 -3.39
N SER A 4 10.05 -27.01 -4.03
CA SER A 4 10.57 -27.12 -5.40
C SER A 4 9.50 -27.22 -6.50
N GLU A 5 8.21 -27.30 -6.15
CA GLU A 5 7.14 -27.53 -7.14
C GLU A 5 6.70 -26.26 -7.91
N TRP A 6 6.89 -25.07 -7.34
CA TRP A 6 6.48 -23.81 -7.99
C TRP A 6 7.54 -23.26 -8.97
N ILE A 7 8.83 -23.52 -8.69
CA ILE A 7 9.96 -23.13 -9.56
C ILE A 7 9.91 -23.92 -10.89
N ASP A 8 9.58 -25.21 -10.83
CA ASP A 8 9.44 -26.10 -12.00
C ASP A 8 8.22 -25.74 -12.90
N SER A 9 7.31 -24.90 -12.38
CA SER A 9 6.10 -24.45 -13.07
C SER A 9 6.30 -23.14 -13.86
N LEU A 10 7.33 -22.35 -13.55
CA LEU A 10 7.68 -21.11 -14.27
C LEU A 10 8.39 -21.38 -15.60
N GLU A 11 9.26 -22.41 -15.67
CA GLU A 11 10.00 -22.75 -16.91
C GLU A 11 9.17 -23.50 -17.96
N LYS A 12 8.02 -24.08 -17.60
CA LYS A 12 7.16 -24.90 -18.48
C LYS A 12 5.96 -24.15 -19.08
N MET A 13 5.84 -22.84 -18.85
CA MET A 13 4.76 -22.04 -19.44
C MET A 13 4.99 -21.77 -20.94
N GLU A 14 4.59 -22.72 -21.78
CA GLU A 14 4.32 -22.45 -23.19
C GLU A 14 3.16 -21.44 -23.29
N LYS A 15 3.30 -20.41 -24.14
CA LYS A 15 2.25 -19.40 -24.38
C LYS A 15 0.90 -20.09 -24.61
N PRO A 16 -0.17 -19.74 -23.87
CA PRO A 16 -1.45 -20.39 -24.08
C PRO A 16 -1.99 -20.04 -25.47
N GLU A 17 -1.95 -21.03 -26.37
CA GLU A 17 -2.77 -21.03 -27.57
C GLU A 17 -4.22 -21.25 -27.10
N ILE A 18 -4.97 -20.15 -26.96
CA ILE A 18 -6.35 -20.19 -26.47
C ILE A 18 -7.22 -20.88 -27.53
N THR A 19 -7.33 -22.20 -27.42
CA THR A 19 -8.36 -22.99 -28.10
C THR A 19 -9.65 -22.88 -27.29
N LEU A 20 -10.50 -21.92 -27.69
CA LEU A 20 -11.85 -21.75 -27.16
C LEU A 20 -12.69 -23.02 -27.42
N THR A 21 -12.80 -23.89 -26.41
CA THR A 21 -13.69 -25.06 -26.45
C THR A 21 -14.90 -24.89 -25.51
N CYS A 22 -16.08 -24.91 -26.14
CA CYS A 22 -17.38 -25.37 -25.65
C CYS A 22 -18.01 -24.80 -24.35
N HIS A 23 -18.02 -23.47 -24.13
CA HIS A 23 -19.08 -22.88 -23.27
C HIS A 23 -19.80 -21.65 -23.82
N LYS A 24 -19.55 -21.31 -25.09
CA LYS A 24 -20.21 -20.18 -25.76
C LYS A 24 -21.69 -20.46 -26.05
N SER A 25 -22.11 -21.71 -26.28
CA SER A 25 -23.51 -22.01 -26.67
C SER A 25 -24.49 -22.00 -25.49
N LYS A 26 -24.07 -22.35 -24.26
CA LYS A 26 -24.91 -22.24 -23.05
C LYS A 26 -25.00 -20.80 -22.58
N LEU A 27 -23.89 -20.06 -22.56
CA LEU A 27 -23.90 -18.63 -22.22
C LEU A 27 -24.65 -17.81 -23.27
N GLN A 28 -24.49 -18.09 -24.57
CA GLN A 28 -25.30 -17.43 -25.61
C GLN A 28 -26.76 -17.85 -25.59
N GLN A 29 -27.12 -19.05 -25.11
CA GLN A 29 -28.51 -19.44 -24.91
C GLN A 29 -29.13 -18.75 -23.69
N VAL A 30 -28.39 -18.61 -22.59
CA VAL A 30 -28.84 -17.89 -21.40
C VAL A 30 -28.93 -16.39 -21.69
N LEU A 31 -27.90 -15.80 -22.30
CA LEU A 31 -27.90 -14.40 -22.75
C LEU A 31 -28.95 -14.14 -23.82
N LYS A 32 -29.18 -15.05 -24.79
CA LYS A 32 -30.34 -14.91 -25.69
C LYS A 32 -31.64 -14.99 -24.92
N LYS A 33 -31.79 -15.92 -23.96
CA LYS A 33 -33.03 -16.09 -23.19
C LYS A 33 -33.32 -14.89 -22.26
N GLU A 34 -32.29 -14.23 -21.75
CA GLU A 34 -32.39 -13.00 -20.95
C GLU A 34 -32.55 -11.75 -21.83
N MET A 35 -31.84 -11.64 -22.95
CA MET A 35 -32.05 -10.59 -23.96
C MET A 35 -33.44 -10.71 -24.61
N TYR A 36 -33.98 -11.92 -24.79
CA TYR A 36 -35.39 -12.13 -25.18
C TYR A 36 -36.36 -11.80 -24.05
N ARG A 37 -35.92 -11.75 -22.78
CA ARG A 37 -36.76 -11.38 -21.62
C ARG A 37 -36.80 -9.86 -21.42
N GLU A 38 -35.72 -9.14 -21.74
CA GLU A 38 -35.71 -7.67 -21.76
C GLU A 38 -36.30 -7.08 -23.04
N ALA A 39 -36.07 -7.70 -24.21
CA ALA A 39 -36.71 -7.28 -25.46
C ALA A 39 -38.23 -7.54 -25.51
N ASN A 40 -38.78 -8.33 -24.58
CA ASN A 40 -40.21 -8.58 -24.43
C ASN A 40 -40.87 -7.83 -23.25
N GLN A 41 -40.32 -6.72 -22.78
CA GLN A 41 -41.18 -5.73 -22.10
C GLN A 41 -42.20 -5.05 -23.06
N GLY A 42 -42.26 -5.47 -24.33
CA GLY A 42 -43.43 -5.32 -25.20
C GLY A 42 -44.55 -6.37 -25.01
N PHE A 43 -44.41 -7.35 -24.10
CA PHE A 43 -45.29 -8.53 -24.03
C PHE A 43 -46.58 -8.36 -23.21
N ALA A 44 -46.86 -7.20 -22.64
CA ALA A 44 -48.21 -6.88 -22.17
C ALA A 44 -49.08 -6.21 -23.25
N PHE A 45 -48.50 -5.79 -24.37
CA PHE A 45 -49.22 -4.98 -25.35
C PHE A 45 -50.14 -5.81 -26.25
N ASN A 46 -49.69 -7.00 -26.70
CA ASN A 46 -50.44 -7.79 -27.68
C ASN A 46 -51.63 -8.57 -27.07
N GLU A 47 -51.51 -9.09 -25.84
CA GLU A 47 -52.62 -9.76 -25.15
C GLU A 47 -53.67 -8.75 -24.64
N PHE A 48 -53.25 -7.55 -24.23
CA PHE A 48 -54.15 -6.46 -23.83
C PHE A 48 -54.95 -5.90 -25.02
N PHE A 49 -54.31 -5.71 -26.18
CA PHE A 49 -55.02 -5.33 -27.40
C PHE A 49 -55.97 -6.42 -27.89
N ARG A 50 -55.64 -7.70 -27.70
CA ARG A 50 -56.52 -8.83 -28.07
C ARG A 50 -57.80 -8.87 -27.25
N LEU A 51 -57.71 -8.57 -25.95
CA LEU A 51 -58.87 -8.42 -25.05
C LEU A 51 -59.73 -7.20 -25.41
N ILE A 52 -59.10 -6.08 -25.77
CA ILE A 52 -59.80 -4.88 -26.26
C ILE A 52 -60.49 -5.15 -27.61
N TRP A 53 -59.83 -5.87 -28.52
CA TRP A 53 -60.36 -6.18 -29.85
C TRP A 53 -61.54 -7.16 -29.82
N MET A 54 -61.60 -8.06 -28.83
CA MET A 54 -62.75 -8.95 -28.62
C MET A 54 -63.99 -8.24 -28.05
N SER A 55 -63.85 -7.03 -27.49
CA SER A 55 -64.97 -6.25 -26.93
C SER A 55 -65.66 -5.31 -27.94
N LEU A 56 -65.19 -5.25 -29.19
CA LEU A 56 -65.72 -4.42 -30.29
C LEU A 56 -67.06 -4.92 -30.90
N LYS A 57 -67.91 -5.58 -30.10
CA LYS A 57 -69.30 -5.87 -30.48
C LYS A 57 -70.34 -5.01 -29.76
N LEU A 58 -69.93 -3.95 -29.05
CA LEU A 58 -70.85 -2.93 -28.55
C LEU A 58 -70.48 -1.52 -29.04
N LYS A 59 -71.52 -0.80 -29.43
CA LYS A 59 -71.55 0.48 -30.17
C LYS A 59 -70.48 1.48 -29.71
N THR A 60 -69.45 1.62 -30.56
CA THR A 60 -68.43 2.68 -30.81
C THR A 60 -68.06 3.78 -29.80
N VAL A 61 -68.84 4.10 -28.78
CA VAL A 61 -68.56 5.24 -27.87
C VAL A 61 -67.67 4.85 -26.70
N VAL A 62 -67.84 3.64 -26.15
CA VAL A 62 -67.05 3.14 -25.00
C VAL A 62 -65.56 2.89 -25.31
N PRO A 63 -65.17 2.27 -26.45
CA PRO A 63 -63.76 1.95 -26.69
C PRO A 63 -62.87 3.18 -26.94
N VAL A 64 -63.43 4.26 -27.52
CA VAL A 64 -62.68 5.50 -27.75
C VAL A 64 -62.33 6.18 -26.41
N LEU A 65 -63.29 6.26 -25.49
CA LEU A 65 -63.09 6.88 -24.18
C LEU A 65 -62.06 6.11 -23.33
N THR A 66 -62.09 4.77 -23.37
CA THR A 66 -61.11 3.94 -22.68
C THR A 66 -59.72 4.06 -23.28
N MET A 67 -59.60 4.21 -24.60
CA MET A 67 -58.30 4.37 -25.26
C MET A 67 -57.70 5.75 -24.97
N THR A 68 -58.51 6.82 -24.94
CA THR A 68 -58.06 8.14 -24.52
C THR A 68 -57.61 8.17 -23.06
N LEU A 69 -58.34 7.49 -22.16
CA LEU A 69 -57.96 7.36 -20.74
C LEU A 69 -56.66 6.57 -20.57
N VAL A 70 -56.50 5.45 -21.27
CA VAL A 70 -55.26 4.65 -21.22
C VAL A 70 -54.08 5.43 -21.79
N VAL A 71 -54.27 6.18 -22.88
CA VAL A 71 -53.20 7.04 -23.44
C VAL A 71 -52.87 8.20 -22.51
N THR A 72 -53.85 8.83 -21.86
CA THR A 72 -53.57 9.91 -20.89
C THR A 72 -52.90 9.39 -19.62
N VAL A 73 -53.35 8.25 -19.08
CA VAL A 73 -52.71 7.60 -17.93
C VAL A 73 -51.32 7.10 -18.30
N TYR A 74 -51.12 6.53 -19.48
CA TYR A 74 -49.81 6.09 -19.97
C TYR A 74 -48.87 7.27 -20.25
N SER A 75 -49.35 8.35 -20.84
CA SER A 75 -48.60 9.60 -20.98
C SER A 75 -48.27 10.21 -19.62
N PHE A 76 -49.17 10.12 -18.63
CA PHE A 76 -48.93 10.63 -17.28
C PHE A 76 -47.89 9.79 -16.53
N ILE A 77 -47.93 8.46 -16.66
CA ILE A 77 -46.92 7.54 -16.09
C ILE A 77 -45.57 7.71 -16.81
N SER A 78 -45.57 7.85 -18.14
CA SER A 78 -44.35 8.07 -18.93
C SER A 78 -43.73 9.45 -18.68
N PHE A 79 -44.55 10.45 -18.37
CA PHE A 79 -44.10 11.81 -18.02
C PHE A 79 -43.60 11.91 -16.57
N THR A 80 -43.97 10.96 -15.70
CA THR A 80 -43.52 10.91 -14.30
C THR A 80 -42.40 9.89 -14.05
N GLY A 81 -42.02 9.10 -15.07
CA GLY A 81 -40.83 8.26 -15.04
C GLY A 81 -39.58 9.13 -15.05
N ALA A 82 -39.14 9.57 -13.87
CA ALA A 82 -37.89 10.27 -13.67
C ALA A 82 -36.73 9.36 -14.08
N GLN A 83 -36.22 9.53 -15.31
CA GLN A 83 -35.01 8.83 -15.75
C GLN A 83 -33.84 9.28 -14.88
N ALA A 84 -33.14 8.30 -14.28
CA ALA A 84 -31.92 8.54 -13.51
C ALA A 84 -30.88 9.23 -14.38
N ALA A 85 -30.32 10.34 -13.91
CA ALA A 85 -29.47 11.23 -14.69
C ALA A 85 -28.05 11.30 -14.14
N VAL A 86 -27.91 11.29 -12.81
CA VAL A 86 -26.65 11.52 -12.11
C VAL A 86 -26.66 10.70 -10.82
N TYR A 87 -25.56 10.01 -10.53
CA TYR A 87 -25.28 9.43 -9.22
C TYR A 87 -24.38 10.39 -8.45
N VAL A 88 -24.71 10.66 -7.20
CA VAL A 88 -23.91 11.52 -6.32
C VAL A 88 -23.65 10.78 -5.04
N THR A 89 -22.40 10.75 -4.57
CA THR A 89 -22.05 10.16 -3.29
C THR A 89 -21.51 11.27 -2.39
N LEU A 90 -22.05 11.41 -1.19
CA LEU A 90 -21.50 12.27 -0.15
C LEU A 90 -20.70 11.40 0.81
N GLN A 91 -19.45 11.79 1.05
CA GLN A 91 -18.54 11.11 1.95
C GLN A 91 -18.08 12.09 3.01
N VAL A 92 -18.64 11.90 4.19
CA VAL A 92 -18.34 12.63 5.41
C VAL A 92 -18.50 11.61 6.50
N ASN A 93 -17.51 10.72 6.66
CA ASN A 93 -17.54 9.56 7.54
C ASN A 93 -18.65 9.66 8.62
N PRO A 94 -19.88 9.18 8.34
CA PRO A 94 -20.30 8.15 7.37
C PRO A 94 -20.53 8.49 5.87
N ALA A 95 -20.53 7.45 5.01
CA ALA A 95 -20.71 7.57 3.55
C ALA A 95 -22.15 7.25 3.07
N VAL A 96 -22.75 8.15 2.29
CA VAL A 96 -24.11 8.01 1.74
C VAL A 96 -24.13 8.22 0.23
N GLN A 97 -24.79 7.32 -0.49
CA GLN A 97 -24.99 7.41 -1.93
C GLN A 97 -26.42 7.84 -2.29
N PHE A 98 -26.54 8.67 -3.31
CA PHE A 98 -27.81 9.17 -3.87
C PHE A 98 -27.87 8.94 -5.37
N THR A 99 -29.07 8.60 -5.83
CA THR A 99 -29.40 8.66 -7.26
C THR A 99 -30.28 9.87 -7.50
N ILE A 100 -29.95 10.67 -8.52
CA ILE A 100 -30.62 11.93 -8.86
C ILE A 100 -31.24 11.83 -10.25
N ALA A 101 -32.47 12.32 -10.37
CA ALA A 101 -33.17 12.49 -11.63
C ALA A 101 -32.69 13.73 -12.41
N ASN A 102 -33.05 13.81 -13.69
CA ASN A 102 -32.71 14.95 -14.58
C ASN A 102 -33.14 16.34 -14.05
N ASN A 103 -34.05 16.40 -13.07
CA ASN A 103 -34.53 17.63 -12.43
C ASN A 103 -33.84 17.94 -11.09
N ASN A 104 -32.66 17.36 -10.84
CA ASN A 104 -31.87 17.49 -9.61
C ASN A 104 -32.56 16.99 -8.32
N LYS A 105 -33.62 16.19 -8.46
CA LYS A 105 -34.30 15.57 -7.31
C LYS A 105 -33.76 14.19 -7.01
N VAL A 106 -33.61 13.89 -5.73
CA VAL A 106 -33.18 12.58 -5.26
C VAL A 106 -34.31 11.56 -5.48
N ILE A 107 -33.99 10.44 -6.12
CA ILE A 107 -34.91 9.33 -6.37
C ILE A 107 -34.58 8.09 -5.54
N GLU A 108 -33.34 7.97 -5.07
CA GLU A 108 -32.88 6.84 -4.26
C GLU A 108 -31.79 7.30 -3.29
N VAL A 109 -31.74 6.66 -2.11
CA VAL A 109 -30.72 6.88 -1.08
C VAL A 109 -30.26 5.53 -0.57
N GLN A 110 -28.95 5.32 -0.54
CA GLN A 110 -28.31 4.12 -0.01
C GLN A 110 -27.27 4.53 1.04
N ALA A 111 -27.41 4.01 2.26
CA ALA A 111 -26.37 4.08 3.29
C ALA A 111 -25.28 3.07 2.93
N LEU A 112 -24.02 3.53 2.81
CA LEU A 112 -22.90 2.66 2.42
C LEU A 112 -22.21 2.00 3.62
N ASN A 113 -22.33 2.57 4.81
CA ASN A 113 -21.85 1.99 6.08
C ASN A 113 -22.95 2.00 7.17
N GLU A 114 -22.71 1.34 8.30
CA GLU A 114 -23.68 1.27 9.40
C GLU A 114 -23.99 2.65 10.00
N ASP A 115 -22.97 3.49 10.17
CA ASP A 115 -23.13 4.86 10.68
C ASP A 115 -23.96 5.75 9.73
N ALA A 116 -23.90 5.50 8.42
CA ALA A 116 -24.75 6.19 7.43
C ALA A 116 -26.23 5.91 7.63
N LYS A 117 -26.61 4.75 8.18
CA LYS A 117 -28.02 4.45 8.48
C LYS A 117 -28.57 5.46 9.48
N SER A 118 -27.80 5.74 10.53
CA SER A 118 -28.13 6.76 11.53
C SER A 118 -28.24 8.15 10.91
N LEU A 119 -27.42 8.45 9.89
CA LEU A 119 -27.45 9.74 9.17
C LEU A 119 -28.73 9.89 8.33
N VAL A 120 -29.18 8.85 7.63
CA VAL A 120 -30.36 8.94 6.76
C VAL A 120 -31.69 8.74 7.48
N GLU A 121 -31.68 8.12 8.67
CA GLU A 121 -32.89 7.76 9.41
C GLU A 121 -33.75 8.99 9.79
N GLY A 122 -35.06 8.92 9.57
CA GLY A 122 -36.00 9.98 9.92
C GLY A 122 -35.96 11.23 9.03
N LEU A 123 -35.11 11.27 8.00
CA LEU A 123 -35.08 12.36 7.02
C LEU A 123 -35.93 12.05 5.79
N LYS A 124 -36.61 13.07 5.27
CA LYS A 124 -37.37 12.97 4.02
C LYS A 124 -36.49 13.39 2.84
N LEU A 125 -35.72 12.44 2.32
CA LEU A 125 -34.72 12.69 1.28
C LEU A 125 -35.26 12.48 -0.15
N ILE A 126 -36.15 11.51 -0.35
CA ILE A 126 -36.69 11.19 -1.68
C ILE A 126 -37.64 12.30 -2.17
N GLY A 127 -37.39 12.80 -3.38
CA GLY A 127 -38.15 13.87 -4.04
C GLY A 127 -37.69 15.29 -3.70
N THR A 128 -36.68 15.42 -2.83
CA THR A 128 -36.06 16.68 -2.40
C THR A 128 -34.92 17.05 -3.35
N GLU A 129 -34.59 18.35 -3.48
CA GLU A 129 -33.43 18.78 -4.28
C GLU A 129 -32.14 18.26 -3.64
N VAL A 130 -31.17 17.84 -4.44
CA VAL A 130 -29.89 17.31 -3.94
C VAL A 130 -29.15 18.30 -3.02
N THR A 131 -29.10 19.59 -3.34
CA THR A 131 -28.45 20.60 -2.49
C THR A 131 -29.09 20.67 -1.11
N GLU A 132 -30.42 20.69 -1.04
CA GLU A 132 -31.18 20.66 0.21
C GLU A 132 -30.93 19.35 1.00
N VAL A 133 -30.86 18.21 0.31
CA VAL A 133 -30.51 16.92 0.94
C VAL A 133 -29.10 16.97 1.54
N LEU A 134 -28.13 17.50 0.80
CA LEU A 134 -26.74 17.63 1.29
C LEU A 134 -26.65 18.56 2.50
N GLU A 135 -27.41 19.66 2.52
CA GLU A 135 -27.50 20.56 3.68
C GLU A 135 -28.08 19.83 4.90
N LEU A 136 -29.20 19.13 4.74
CA LEU A 136 -29.86 18.39 5.83
C LEU A 136 -28.94 17.31 6.42
N LEU A 137 -28.21 16.60 5.57
CA LEU A 137 -27.26 15.58 6.02
C LEU A 137 -26.04 16.18 6.69
N THR A 138 -25.54 17.32 6.20
CA THR A 138 -24.44 18.07 6.84
C THR A 138 -24.85 18.55 8.23
N ASP A 139 -26.03 19.17 8.35
CA ASP A 139 -26.57 19.62 9.64
C ASP A 139 -26.69 18.46 10.63
N LYS A 140 -27.17 17.29 10.15
CA LYS A 140 -27.32 16.11 10.98
C LYS A 140 -25.98 15.45 11.35
N ALA A 141 -25.00 15.44 10.44
CA ALA A 141 -23.64 14.98 10.73
C ALA A 141 -23.00 15.82 11.84
N ILE A 142 -23.14 17.15 11.77
CA ILE A 142 -22.69 18.08 12.82
C ILE A 142 -23.41 17.75 14.15
N GLN A 143 -24.73 17.58 14.11
CA GLN A 143 -25.53 17.29 15.31
C GLN A 143 -25.12 15.98 16.00
N LEU A 144 -24.83 14.95 15.22
CA LEU A 144 -24.40 13.63 15.72
C LEU A 144 -22.92 13.61 16.14
N GLY A 145 -22.17 14.69 15.91
CA GLY A 145 -20.75 14.77 16.25
C GLY A 145 -19.84 14.01 15.29
N PHE A 146 -20.33 13.67 14.09
CA PHE A 146 -19.55 13.04 13.03
C PHE A 146 -18.61 14.01 12.30
N VAL A 147 -18.61 15.29 12.65
CA VAL A 147 -17.78 16.31 12.02
C VAL A 147 -16.74 16.79 13.02
N LYS A 148 -15.52 16.29 12.89
CA LYS A 148 -14.35 16.79 13.63
C LYS A 148 -13.63 17.86 12.81
N SER A 149 -12.97 18.81 13.45
CA SER A 149 -12.31 19.95 12.78
C SER A 149 -11.22 19.58 11.76
N THR A 150 -10.74 18.33 11.78
CA THR A 150 -9.70 17.81 10.86
C THR A 150 -10.26 17.03 9.67
N GLU A 151 -11.57 16.71 9.66
CA GLU A 151 -12.16 15.84 8.64
C GLU A 151 -12.54 16.62 7.36
N LYS A 152 -12.39 15.99 6.21
CA LYS A 152 -12.74 16.58 4.92
C LYS A 152 -14.11 16.10 4.47
N PHE A 153 -14.86 17.00 3.82
CA PHE A 153 -16.11 16.65 3.15
C PHE A 153 -15.79 16.35 1.70
N VAL A 154 -15.98 15.11 1.28
CA VAL A 154 -15.71 14.68 -0.08
C VAL A 154 -17.03 14.38 -0.79
N LEU A 155 -17.32 15.15 -1.83
CA LEU A 155 -18.48 14.95 -2.68
C LEU A 155 -18.05 14.33 -4.00
N SER A 156 -18.69 13.24 -4.43
CA SER A 156 -18.45 12.66 -5.74
C SER A 156 -19.65 12.65 -6.65
N PHE A 157 -19.42 12.96 -7.92
CA PHE A 157 -20.47 13.09 -8.94
C PHE A 157 -20.17 12.19 -10.14
N ARG A 158 -21.20 11.55 -10.69
CA ARG A 158 -21.15 10.70 -11.87
C ARG A 158 -22.41 10.85 -12.72
N THR A 159 -22.30 10.89 -14.06
CA THR A 159 -23.50 10.79 -14.92
C THR A 159 -23.99 9.34 -15.04
N ALA A 160 -25.30 9.16 -15.24
CA ALA A 160 -25.86 7.88 -15.70
C ALA A 160 -25.70 7.69 -17.22
N ALA A 161 -25.63 8.80 -17.97
CA ALA A 161 -25.54 8.81 -19.43
C ALA A 161 -24.09 8.71 -19.94
N LYS A 162 -23.93 8.09 -21.11
CA LYS A 162 -22.63 7.92 -21.81
C LYS A 162 -22.04 9.23 -22.33
N ASP A 163 -22.84 10.29 -22.34
CA ASP A 163 -22.42 11.62 -22.75
C ASP A 163 -21.81 12.33 -21.53
N ASN A 164 -20.48 12.48 -21.56
CA ASN A 164 -19.69 13.30 -20.65
C ASN A 164 -20.12 14.78 -20.79
N ASN A 165 -21.23 15.15 -20.18
CA ASN A 165 -21.59 16.55 -20.03
C ASN A 165 -20.94 17.09 -18.76
N ASP A 166 -19.61 17.10 -18.77
CA ASP A 166 -18.74 17.45 -17.63
C ASP A 166 -19.07 18.85 -17.09
N GLN A 167 -19.54 19.77 -17.94
CA GLN A 167 -19.98 21.09 -17.51
C GLN A 167 -21.20 21.05 -16.58
N LEU A 168 -22.19 20.19 -16.83
CA LEU A 168 -23.35 20.09 -15.94
C LEU A 168 -22.98 19.45 -14.60
N LEU A 169 -22.11 18.43 -14.63
CA LEU A 169 -21.56 17.80 -13.42
C LEU A 169 -20.75 18.79 -12.60
N ASN A 170 -19.85 19.54 -13.22
CA ASN A 170 -19.01 20.54 -12.54
C ASN A 170 -19.87 21.65 -11.93
N ASN A 171 -20.90 22.12 -12.64
CA ASN A 171 -21.84 23.11 -12.09
C ASN A 171 -22.64 22.57 -10.90
N LEU A 172 -23.03 21.30 -10.93
CA LEU A 172 -23.72 20.66 -9.82
C LEU A 172 -22.78 20.46 -8.63
N ALA A 173 -21.54 20.04 -8.89
CA ALA A 173 -20.49 19.87 -7.90
C ALA A 173 -20.18 21.17 -7.18
N GLU A 174 -20.01 22.27 -7.91
CA GLU A 174 -19.78 23.59 -7.32
C GLU A 174 -20.97 24.08 -6.47
N LYS A 175 -22.21 23.85 -6.92
CA LYS A 175 -23.40 24.19 -6.11
C LYS A 175 -23.48 23.38 -4.83
N ALA A 176 -23.22 22.08 -4.92
CA ALA A 176 -23.19 21.19 -3.78
C ALA A 176 -22.09 21.59 -2.78
N LYS A 177 -20.89 21.90 -3.28
CA LYS A 177 -19.78 22.42 -2.48
C LYS A 177 -20.18 23.69 -1.71
N GLN A 178 -20.75 24.67 -2.42
CA GLN A 178 -21.21 25.92 -1.81
C GLN A 178 -22.26 25.69 -0.71
N ALA A 179 -23.23 24.79 -0.95
CA ALA A 179 -24.28 24.48 0.01
C ALA A 179 -23.70 23.89 1.31
N ILE A 180 -22.79 22.92 1.20
CA ILE A 180 -22.12 22.30 2.36
C ILE A 180 -21.22 23.32 3.06
N SER A 181 -20.37 24.03 2.33
CA SER A 181 -19.46 25.03 2.91
C SER A 181 -20.23 26.11 3.68
N ALA A 182 -21.39 26.54 3.19
CA ALA A 182 -22.23 27.51 3.90
C ALA A 182 -22.74 26.97 5.26
N ARG A 183 -23.11 25.68 5.33
CA ARG A 183 -23.54 25.04 6.58
C ARG A 183 -22.39 24.87 7.57
N LEU A 184 -21.21 24.49 7.09
CA LEU A 184 -20.01 24.38 7.93
C LEU A 184 -19.62 25.71 8.55
N VAL A 185 -19.57 26.78 7.75
CA VAL A 185 -19.28 28.14 8.23
C VAL A 185 -20.32 28.59 9.26
N ALA A 186 -21.61 28.33 9.01
CA ALA A 186 -22.69 28.66 9.95
C ALA A 186 -22.57 27.90 11.28
N ALA A 187 -22.01 26.68 11.24
CA ALA A 187 -21.74 25.84 12.41
C ALA A 187 -20.35 26.11 13.04
N ASN A 188 -19.63 27.14 12.59
CA ASN A 188 -18.27 27.47 13.06
C ASN A 188 -17.25 26.33 12.83
N GLN A 189 -17.47 25.54 11.78
CA GLN A 189 -16.60 24.45 11.35
C GLN A 189 -15.69 24.94 10.22
N ALA A 190 -14.39 24.64 10.31
CA ALA A 190 -13.37 25.07 9.34
C ALA A 190 -13.01 23.97 8.32
N ASN A 191 -13.85 22.93 8.22
CA ASN A 191 -13.62 21.76 7.39
C ASN A 191 -13.55 22.11 5.90
N GLU A 192 -12.63 21.46 5.20
CA GLU A 192 -12.48 21.57 3.75
C GLU A 192 -13.60 20.79 3.04
N VAL A 193 -14.20 21.38 2.00
CA VAL A 193 -15.15 20.69 1.11
C VAL A 193 -14.51 20.51 -0.26
N LYS A 194 -14.33 19.26 -0.66
CA LYS A 194 -13.80 18.85 -1.95
C LYS A 194 -14.86 18.18 -2.81
N THR A 195 -14.70 18.30 -4.12
CA THR A 195 -15.59 17.70 -5.11
C THR A 195 -14.78 16.95 -6.14
N VAL A 196 -15.14 15.69 -6.40
CA VAL A 196 -14.46 14.80 -7.34
C VAL A 196 -15.46 14.30 -8.37
N VAL A 197 -15.11 14.36 -9.64
CA VAL A 197 -15.92 13.76 -10.72
C VAL A 197 -15.32 12.42 -11.09
N ILE A 198 -16.09 11.36 -10.93
CA ILE A 198 -15.63 9.99 -11.17
C ILE A 198 -16.14 9.54 -12.55
N SER A 199 -15.25 8.95 -13.36
CA SER A 199 -15.65 8.38 -14.65
C SER A 199 -16.62 7.21 -14.47
N LYS A 200 -17.52 7.04 -15.44
CA LYS A 200 -18.52 5.96 -15.42
C LYS A 200 -17.84 4.60 -15.33
N GLU A 201 -16.79 4.43 -16.11
CA GLU A 201 -16.02 3.21 -16.27
C GLU A 201 -15.37 2.80 -14.95
N LEU A 202 -14.72 3.75 -14.26
CA LEU A 202 -14.04 3.48 -13.00
C LEU A 202 -15.02 3.10 -11.89
N PHE A 203 -16.14 3.82 -11.79
CA PHE A 203 -17.19 3.52 -10.80
C PHE A 203 -17.81 2.13 -11.01
N GLU A 204 -18.15 1.79 -12.26
CA GLU A 204 -18.73 0.48 -12.58
C GLU A 204 -17.72 -0.65 -12.37
N PHE A 205 -16.45 -0.37 -12.65
CA PHE A 205 -15.36 -1.31 -12.38
C PHE A 205 -15.20 -1.58 -10.88
N ALA A 206 -15.13 -0.54 -10.05
CA ALA A 206 -15.02 -0.68 -8.60
C ALA A 206 -16.18 -1.48 -8.01
N LEU A 207 -17.43 -1.14 -8.37
CA LEU A 207 -18.60 -1.90 -7.93
C LEU A 207 -18.59 -3.35 -8.38
N LYS A 208 -18.17 -3.62 -9.63
CA LYS A 208 -18.05 -4.98 -10.18
C LYS A 208 -17.03 -5.80 -9.40
N GLU A 209 -15.91 -5.19 -9.00
CA GLU A 209 -14.84 -5.86 -8.26
C GLU A 209 -15.12 -5.99 -6.76
N GLY A 210 -16.18 -5.31 -6.26
CA GLY A 210 -16.68 -5.39 -4.88
C GLY A 210 -16.29 -4.21 -4.00
N PHE A 211 -15.75 -3.15 -4.59
CA PHE A 211 -15.25 -1.98 -3.89
C PHE A 211 -16.32 -0.90 -3.74
N LEU A 212 -16.25 -0.19 -2.61
CA LEU A 212 -17.08 1.00 -2.43
C LEU A 212 -16.56 2.15 -3.31
N PRO A 213 -17.47 2.94 -3.90
CA PRO A 213 -17.15 4.18 -4.59
C PRO A 213 -16.29 5.20 -3.85
N SER A 214 -16.21 5.06 -2.52
CA SER A 214 -15.49 5.94 -1.63
C SER A 214 -14.01 5.67 -1.55
N ALA A 215 -13.61 4.41 -1.44
CA ALA A 215 -12.22 4.07 -1.19
C ALA A 215 -11.28 4.66 -2.25
N TYR A 216 -11.63 4.56 -3.53
CA TYR A 216 -10.75 5.05 -4.59
C TYR A 216 -10.76 6.57 -4.80
N ILE A 217 -11.55 7.36 -4.05
CA ILE A 217 -11.48 8.82 -4.19
C ILE A 217 -10.16 9.35 -3.68
N ASP A 218 -9.64 8.81 -2.59
CA ASP A 218 -8.36 9.22 -2.02
C ASP A 218 -7.20 8.93 -3.00
N LEU A 219 -7.30 7.85 -3.79
CA LEU A 219 -6.37 7.58 -4.89
C LEU A 219 -6.48 8.63 -6.01
N ILE A 220 -7.70 9.02 -6.39
CA ILE A 220 -7.88 10.12 -7.36
C ILE A 220 -7.31 11.43 -6.81
N GLU A 221 -7.47 11.70 -5.51
CA GLU A 221 -6.90 12.88 -4.85
C GLU A 221 -5.37 12.86 -4.80
N ALA A 222 -4.78 11.68 -4.66
CA ALA A 222 -3.34 11.46 -4.77
C ALA A 222 -2.82 11.56 -6.23
N ASN A 223 -3.67 11.97 -7.18
CA ASN A 223 -3.40 12.06 -8.62
C ASN A 223 -3.01 10.71 -9.26
N VAL A 224 -3.42 9.60 -8.65
CA VAL A 224 -3.17 8.27 -9.21
C VAL A 224 -3.96 8.10 -10.51
N SER A 225 -3.29 7.61 -11.56
CA SER A 225 -3.94 7.41 -12.84
C SER A 225 -5.07 6.36 -12.78
N GLN A 226 -6.09 6.53 -13.62
CA GLN A 226 -7.23 5.60 -13.68
C GLN A 226 -6.79 4.15 -13.96
N GLU A 227 -5.71 3.96 -14.73
CA GLU A 227 -5.13 2.64 -15.03
C GLU A 227 -4.54 2.00 -13.76
N THR A 228 -3.70 2.73 -13.03
CA THR A 228 -3.15 2.29 -11.74
C THR A 228 -4.26 1.97 -10.73
N ILE A 229 -5.32 2.79 -10.66
CA ILE A 229 -6.47 2.49 -9.79
C ILE A 229 -7.12 1.16 -10.18
N GLN A 230 -7.30 0.88 -11.47
CA GLN A 230 -7.85 -0.41 -11.91
C GLN A 230 -6.93 -1.57 -11.51
N GLU A 231 -5.62 -1.40 -11.62
CA GLU A 231 -4.65 -2.41 -11.19
C GLU A 231 -4.72 -2.67 -9.67
N ILE A 232 -4.82 -1.62 -8.85
CA ILE A 232 -5.00 -1.73 -7.39
C ILE A 232 -6.23 -2.58 -7.06
N LEU A 233 -7.36 -2.32 -7.72
CA LEU A 233 -8.60 -3.06 -7.48
C LEU A 233 -8.48 -4.54 -7.89
N LEU A 234 -7.66 -4.82 -8.92
CA LEU A 234 -7.36 -6.19 -9.34
C LEU A 234 -6.44 -6.93 -8.36
N LEU A 235 -5.70 -6.23 -7.49
CA LEU A 235 -4.83 -6.87 -6.48
C LEU A 235 -5.61 -7.75 -5.52
N SER A 236 -6.86 -7.39 -5.24
CA SER A 236 -7.77 -8.22 -4.44
C SER A 236 -8.00 -9.62 -5.03
N ASN A 237 -7.65 -9.83 -6.31
CA ASN A 237 -7.79 -11.11 -7.01
C ASN A 237 -6.41 -11.78 -7.27
N THR A 238 -5.31 -11.21 -6.79
CA THR A 238 -3.96 -11.78 -6.94
C THR A 238 -3.79 -13.01 -6.04
N GLU A 239 -3.09 -14.03 -6.54
CA GLU A 239 -2.79 -15.23 -5.75
C GLU A 239 -1.95 -14.88 -4.51
N GLY A 240 -2.37 -15.37 -3.34
CA GLY A 240 -1.70 -15.11 -2.07
C GLY A 240 -2.24 -13.92 -1.29
N VAL A 241 -3.08 -13.07 -1.90
CA VAL A 241 -3.77 -11.96 -1.24
C VAL A 241 -5.13 -12.43 -0.69
N ASP A 242 -5.40 -12.18 0.59
CA ASP A 242 -6.74 -12.37 1.13
C ASP A 242 -7.63 -11.21 0.70
N LYS A 243 -8.58 -11.50 -0.21
CA LYS A 243 -9.51 -10.50 -0.74
C LYS A 243 -10.30 -9.79 0.35
N VAL A 244 -10.73 -10.49 1.40
CA VAL A 244 -11.57 -9.88 2.45
C VAL A 244 -10.72 -8.92 3.25
N LYS A 245 -9.54 -9.37 3.72
CA LYS A 245 -8.63 -8.51 4.48
C LYS A 245 -8.14 -7.31 3.67
N PHE A 246 -7.77 -7.51 2.40
CA PHE A 246 -7.36 -6.41 1.52
C PHE A 246 -8.45 -5.36 1.35
N LEU A 247 -9.72 -5.77 1.30
CA LEU A 247 -10.84 -4.82 1.24
C LEU A 247 -11.08 -4.09 2.56
N GLU A 248 -10.83 -4.75 3.70
CA GLU A 248 -10.92 -4.14 5.03
C GLU A 248 -9.77 -3.13 5.26
N GLU A 249 -8.56 -3.44 4.79
CA GLU A 249 -7.34 -2.63 4.94
C GLU A 249 -7.03 -1.77 3.71
N LEU A 250 -8.03 -1.53 2.86
CA LEU A 250 -7.83 -0.77 1.64
C LEU A 250 -7.41 0.68 1.92
N ASP A 251 -7.93 1.28 3.00
CA ASP A 251 -7.56 2.65 3.40
C ASP A 251 -6.07 2.71 3.83
N THR A 252 -5.56 1.67 4.49
CA THR A 252 -4.14 1.50 4.84
C THR A 252 -3.29 1.43 3.58
N PHE A 253 -3.70 0.61 2.60
CA PHE A 253 -3.03 0.51 1.31
C PHE A 253 -3.00 1.85 0.56
N ILE A 254 -4.12 2.58 0.56
CA ILE A 254 -4.22 3.87 -0.13
C ILE A 254 -3.35 4.93 0.53
N SER A 255 -3.31 4.94 1.86
CA SER A 255 -2.44 5.84 2.63
C SER A 255 -0.97 5.56 2.29
N ALA A 256 -0.57 4.29 2.29
CA ALA A 256 0.77 3.88 1.90
C ALA A 256 1.13 4.29 0.45
N MET A 257 0.23 4.08 -0.51
CA MET A 257 0.41 4.55 -1.89
C MET A 257 0.62 6.05 -1.95
N LYS A 258 -0.18 6.81 -1.22
CA LYS A 258 -0.07 8.26 -1.19
C LYS A 258 1.27 8.71 -0.59
N ASP A 259 1.70 8.10 0.51
CA ASP A 259 2.96 8.44 1.17
C ASP A 259 4.15 8.17 0.24
N MET A 260 4.14 7.05 -0.49
CA MET A 260 5.16 6.77 -1.53
C MET A 260 5.16 7.81 -2.65
N LEU A 261 3.98 8.22 -3.14
CA LEU A 261 3.91 9.25 -4.19
C LEU A 261 4.40 10.61 -3.69
N GLU A 262 4.08 10.98 -2.45
CA GLU A 262 4.58 12.20 -1.80
C GLU A 262 6.10 12.14 -1.57
N ALA A 263 6.65 10.96 -1.28
CA ALA A 263 8.09 10.69 -1.22
C ALA A 263 8.77 10.64 -2.60
N GLY A 264 8.02 10.86 -3.68
CA GLY A 264 8.56 11.01 -5.04
C GLY A 264 8.74 9.71 -5.82
N PHE A 265 8.09 8.62 -5.40
CA PHE A 265 8.07 7.39 -6.17
C PHE A 265 7.22 7.54 -7.44
N ASP A 266 7.60 6.80 -8.49
CA ASP A 266 6.78 6.61 -9.68
C ASP A 266 5.56 5.71 -9.35
N GLU A 267 4.38 5.97 -9.96
CA GLU A 267 3.14 5.23 -9.66
C GLU A 267 3.31 3.70 -9.82
N LYS A 268 4.02 3.29 -10.86
CA LYS A 268 4.18 1.87 -11.20
C LYS A 268 5.15 1.18 -10.25
N GLN A 269 6.20 1.86 -9.83
CA GLN A 269 7.19 1.43 -8.85
C GLN A 269 6.52 1.33 -7.49
N ALA A 270 5.81 2.37 -7.05
CA ALA A 270 5.04 2.35 -5.80
C ALA A 270 4.04 1.19 -5.79
N LEU A 271 3.29 0.99 -6.87
CA LEU A 271 2.37 -0.14 -6.99
C LEU A 271 3.09 -1.50 -6.93
N THR A 272 4.23 -1.64 -7.62
CA THR A 272 5.01 -2.89 -7.63
C THR A 272 5.56 -3.21 -6.23
N LEU A 273 6.06 -2.20 -5.53
CA LEU A 273 6.58 -2.32 -4.17
C LEU A 273 5.48 -2.66 -3.17
N LEU A 274 4.33 -1.98 -3.24
CA LEU A 274 3.17 -2.28 -2.40
C LEU A 274 2.61 -3.68 -2.64
N GLN A 275 2.59 -4.14 -3.89
CA GLN A 275 2.23 -5.53 -4.20
C GLN A 275 3.16 -6.52 -3.49
N GLY A 276 4.48 -6.25 -3.51
CA GLY A 276 5.46 -7.04 -2.78
C GLY A 276 5.23 -7.00 -1.26
N ALA A 277 4.92 -5.83 -0.71
CA ALA A 277 4.65 -5.64 0.71
C ALA A 277 3.40 -6.40 1.18
N ILE A 278 2.30 -6.39 0.42
CA ILE A 278 1.10 -7.19 0.73
C ILE A 278 1.38 -8.70 0.68
N LEU A 279 2.23 -9.15 -0.25
CA LEU A 279 2.58 -10.57 -0.34
C LEU A 279 3.48 -11.01 0.82
N ALA A 280 4.30 -10.09 1.34
CA ALA A 280 5.12 -10.29 2.53
C ALA A 280 4.27 -10.29 3.80
N ASP A 281 3.39 -9.30 3.95
CA ASP A 281 2.44 -9.17 5.03
C ASP A 281 1.00 -9.37 4.54
N LYS A 282 0.56 -10.63 4.56
CA LYS A 282 -0.77 -11.03 4.10
C LYS A 282 -1.90 -10.49 4.98
N GLU A 283 -1.59 -10.06 6.19
CA GLU A 283 -2.57 -9.50 7.12
C GLU A 283 -2.67 -7.98 6.99
N ILE A 284 -1.69 -7.34 6.32
CA ILE A 284 -1.61 -5.89 6.03
C ILE A 284 -1.45 -5.06 7.33
N GLU A 285 -1.17 -5.70 8.46
CA GLU A 285 -1.02 -5.07 9.77
C GLU A 285 0.22 -4.16 9.84
N GLU A 286 1.29 -4.53 9.13
CA GLU A 286 2.58 -3.85 9.13
C GLU A 286 2.93 -3.22 7.78
N LEU A 287 1.95 -3.11 6.88
CA LEU A 287 2.14 -2.50 5.57
C LEU A 287 2.72 -1.08 5.68
N SER A 288 2.25 -0.28 6.65
CA SER A 288 2.78 1.07 6.88
C SER A 288 4.24 1.06 7.31
N THR A 289 4.65 0.10 8.14
CA THR A 289 6.01 -0.03 8.65
C THR A 289 6.97 -0.43 7.52
N ILE A 290 6.56 -1.41 6.70
CA ILE A 290 7.33 -1.83 5.51
C ILE A 290 7.48 -0.66 4.53
N VAL A 291 6.42 0.12 4.31
CA VAL A 291 6.43 1.24 3.37
C VAL A 291 7.27 2.40 3.89
N ALA A 292 7.21 2.70 5.20
CA ALA A 292 8.10 3.67 5.83
C ALA A 292 9.57 3.28 5.63
N ALA A 293 9.91 2.00 5.85
CA ALA A 293 11.25 1.49 5.61
C ALA A 293 11.71 1.67 4.15
N MET A 294 10.83 1.44 3.16
CA MET A 294 11.15 1.70 1.75
C MET A 294 11.41 3.18 1.46
N ILE A 295 10.64 4.08 2.06
CA ILE A 295 10.80 5.53 1.92
C ILE A 295 12.13 5.96 2.54
N ASP A 296 12.44 5.49 3.74
CA ASP A 296 13.68 5.83 4.45
C ASP A 296 14.91 5.35 3.67
N ILE A 297 14.89 4.12 3.13
CA ILE A 297 15.96 3.59 2.27
C ILE A 297 16.15 4.49 1.03
N LYS A 298 15.05 4.90 0.39
CA LYS A 298 15.11 5.77 -0.79
C LYS A 298 15.75 7.11 -0.45
N ASP A 299 15.38 7.68 0.68
CA ASP A 299 15.80 9.02 1.10
C ASP A 299 17.28 9.02 1.54
N ALA A 300 17.79 7.89 2.06
CA ALA A 300 19.21 7.63 2.26
C ALA A 300 19.99 7.40 0.95
N GLY A 301 19.30 7.30 -0.20
CA GLY A 301 19.91 7.11 -1.51
C GLY A 301 20.09 5.64 -1.93
N GLY A 302 19.54 4.70 -1.16
CA GLY A 302 19.53 3.27 -1.51
C GLY A 302 18.34 2.87 -2.39
N HIS A 303 18.35 1.61 -2.87
CA HIS A 303 17.22 1.03 -3.61
C HIS A 303 16.10 0.54 -2.65
N PRO A 304 14.87 1.10 -2.73
CA PRO A 304 13.74 0.74 -1.84
C PRO A 304 13.38 -0.76 -1.85
N GLU A 305 13.66 -1.44 -2.96
CA GLU A 305 13.42 -2.88 -3.14
C GLU A 305 14.16 -3.75 -2.10
N GLN A 306 15.21 -3.20 -1.46
CA GLN A 306 15.99 -3.93 -0.45
C GLN A 306 15.16 -4.29 0.78
N SER A 307 14.22 -3.44 1.21
CA SER A 307 13.31 -3.76 2.32
C SER A 307 12.58 -5.09 2.09
N LEU A 308 12.01 -5.29 0.89
CA LEU A 308 11.36 -6.54 0.51
C LEU A 308 12.35 -7.70 0.32
N ALA A 309 13.56 -7.41 -0.15
CA ALA A 309 14.61 -8.42 -0.30
C ALA A 309 15.05 -8.99 1.05
N PHE A 310 15.14 -8.15 2.08
CA PHE A 310 15.43 -8.56 3.45
C PHE A 310 14.31 -9.42 4.04
N ILE A 311 13.06 -8.99 3.90
CA ILE A 311 11.91 -9.77 4.34
C ILE A 311 11.91 -11.16 3.67
N LYS A 312 12.09 -11.20 2.35
CA LYS A 312 12.14 -12.46 1.62
C LYS A 312 13.30 -13.35 2.07
N ALA A 313 14.49 -12.78 2.26
CA ALA A 313 15.66 -13.53 2.68
C ALA A 313 15.48 -14.13 4.08
N ALA A 314 14.91 -13.36 5.02
CA ALA A 314 14.61 -13.83 6.38
C ALA A 314 13.62 -15.00 6.36
N LEU A 315 12.53 -14.89 5.59
CA LEU A 315 11.55 -15.97 5.43
C LEU A 315 12.15 -17.23 4.78
N GLU A 316 13.06 -17.08 3.82
CA GLU A 316 13.78 -18.21 3.19
C GLU A 316 14.73 -18.91 4.17
N GLN A 317 15.27 -18.18 5.13
CA GLN A 317 16.10 -18.70 6.22
C GLN A 317 15.28 -19.32 7.36
N GLY A 318 13.95 -19.18 7.31
CA GLY A 318 13.03 -19.76 8.29
C GLY A 318 12.80 -18.90 9.53
N ILE A 319 13.23 -17.63 9.51
CA ILE A 319 12.83 -16.62 10.48
C ILE A 319 11.32 -16.42 10.31
N ASP A 320 10.58 -16.48 11.41
CA ASP A 320 9.14 -16.30 11.36
C ASP A 320 8.75 -14.84 11.09
N GLN A 321 7.53 -14.68 10.59
CA GLN A 321 7.03 -13.37 10.17
C GLN A 321 6.85 -12.41 11.35
N GLU A 322 6.56 -12.90 12.56
CA GLU A 322 6.35 -12.06 13.75
C GLU A 322 7.66 -11.39 14.15
N THR A 323 8.73 -12.18 14.33
CA THR A 323 10.09 -11.67 14.62
C THR A 323 10.55 -10.67 13.55
N LEU A 324 10.34 -10.99 12.27
CA LEU A 324 10.75 -10.12 11.18
C LEU A 324 10.02 -8.78 11.18
N LEU A 325 8.72 -8.78 11.48
CA LEU A 325 7.92 -7.57 11.50
C LEU A 325 8.28 -6.66 12.68
N GLU A 326 8.64 -7.24 13.83
CA GLU A 326 9.18 -6.49 14.98
C GLU A 326 10.53 -5.83 14.65
N GLU A 327 11.38 -6.52 13.89
CA GLU A 327 12.76 -6.10 13.63
C GLU A 327 12.99 -5.47 12.25
N VAL A 328 11.94 -5.27 11.44
CA VAL A 328 12.08 -4.69 10.09
C VAL A 328 12.70 -3.29 10.13
N THR A 329 12.41 -2.51 11.17
CA THR A 329 13.01 -1.19 11.38
C THR A 329 14.48 -1.28 11.74
N THR A 330 14.88 -2.29 12.52
CA THR A 330 16.28 -2.54 12.90
C THR A 330 17.11 -2.89 11.67
N LEU A 331 16.62 -3.83 10.85
CA LEU A 331 17.24 -4.20 9.58
C LEU A 331 17.39 -3.00 8.64
N THR A 332 16.36 -2.16 8.58
CA THR A 332 16.33 -0.98 7.72
C THR A 332 17.32 0.09 8.20
N ALA A 333 17.36 0.38 9.50
CA ALA A 333 18.30 1.33 10.09
C ALA A 333 19.75 0.88 9.86
N ALA A 334 20.07 -0.38 10.15
CA ALA A 334 21.40 -0.95 9.93
C ALA A 334 21.82 -0.87 8.44
N TYR A 335 20.88 -1.08 7.52
CA TYR A 335 21.14 -0.87 6.09
C TYR A 335 21.45 0.59 5.76
N ILE A 336 20.61 1.52 6.23
CA ILE A 336 20.75 2.96 5.98
C ILE A 336 22.09 3.47 6.51
N ASP A 337 22.46 3.11 7.74
CA ASP A 337 23.73 3.52 8.36
C ASP A 337 24.92 3.14 7.47
N MET A 338 24.95 1.92 6.93
CA MET A 338 25.99 1.50 5.99
C MET A 338 25.99 2.34 4.69
N ILE A 339 24.81 2.62 4.13
CA ILE A 339 24.72 3.45 2.91
C ILE A 339 25.19 4.89 3.17
N GLU A 340 24.84 5.46 4.32
CA GLU A 340 25.26 6.81 4.71
C GLU A 340 26.78 6.91 4.92
N GLU A 341 27.41 5.86 5.45
CA GLU A 341 28.88 5.74 5.56
C GLU A 341 29.57 5.36 4.25
N GLY A 342 28.82 5.26 3.15
CA GLY A 342 29.36 5.07 1.80
C GLY A 342 29.69 3.62 1.45
N ILE A 343 29.22 2.66 2.24
CA ILE A 343 29.30 1.23 1.91
C ILE A 343 28.41 0.94 0.70
N SER A 344 28.90 0.11 -0.21
CA SER A 344 28.12 -0.30 -1.39
C SER A 344 26.88 -1.10 -1.00
N GLU A 345 25.78 -0.92 -1.74
CA GLU A 345 24.55 -1.68 -1.51
C GLU A 345 24.73 -3.19 -1.61
N GLU A 346 25.68 -3.64 -2.44
CA GLU A 346 26.01 -5.06 -2.57
C GLU A 346 26.63 -5.61 -1.28
N ALA A 347 27.59 -4.87 -0.69
CA ALA A 347 28.20 -5.24 0.58
C ALA A 347 27.17 -5.17 1.72
N ALA A 348 26.42 -4.08 1.83
CA ALA A 348 25.39 -3.88 2.85
C ALA A 348 24.31 -4.97 2.81
N SER A 349 23.76 -5.26 1.62
CA SER A 349 22.74 -6.31 1.46
C SER A 349 23.28 -7.71 1.72
N THR A 350 24.56 -7.95 1.45
CA THR A 350 25.22 -9.24 1.76
C THR A 350 25.41 -9.38 3.26
N LEU A 351 25.90 -8.34 3.93
CA LEU A 351 26.17 -8.37 5.35
C LEU A 351 24.90 -8.60 6.17
N ILE A 352 23.81 -7.89 5.87
CA ILE A 352 22.51 -8.10 6.55
C ILE A 352 22.04 -9.54 6.40
N LYS A 353 22.19 -10.14 5.21
CA LYS A 353 21.80 -11.54 5.01
C LYS A 353 22.68 -12.52 5.77
N GLU A 354 23.95 -12.19 6.02
CA GLU A 354 24.82 -12.98 6.89
C GLU A 354 24.46 -12.78 8.36
N ALA A 355 24.16 -11.56 8.79
CA ALA A 355 23.67 -11.26 10.14
C ALA A 355 22.39 -12.05 10.45
N MET A 356 21.42 -12.08 9.55
CA MET A 356 20.20 -12.91 9.68
C MET A 356 20.49 -14.41 9.88
N LYS A 357 21.55 -14.94 9.24
CA LYS A 357 21.92 -16.36 9.38
C LYS A 357 22.62 -16.63 10.70
N ALA A 358 23.45 -15.67 11.13
CA ALA A 358 24.22 -15.75 12.36
C ALA A 358 23.29 -15.64 13.58
N ASP A 359 22.38 -14.68 13.53
CA ASP A 359 21.39 -14.40 14.57
C ASP A 359 19.97 -14.30 13.97
N PRO A 360 19.19 -15.41 14.01
CA PRO A 360 17.80 -15.40 13.60
C PRO A 360 16.87 -14.52 14.43
N SER A 361 17.29 -14.05 15.62
CA SER A 361 16.52 -13.09 16.43
C SER A 361 16.65 -11.65 15.93
N LEU A 362 17.66 -11.39 15.09
CA LEU A 362 17.98 -10.09 14.48
C LEU A 362 18.44 -9.01 15.48
N GLU A 363 18.50 -9.31 16.77
CA GLU A 363 18.92 -8.40 17.85
C GLU A 363 20.37 -7.92 17.65
N GLU A 364 21.24 -8.78 17.12
CA GLU A 364 22.66 -8.48 16.91
C GLU A 364 22.98 -7.90 15.53
N THR A 365 21.95 -7.59 14.72
CA THR A 365 22.17 -7.06 13.36
C THR A 365 22.99 -5.77 13.40
N THR A 366 22.62 -4.84 14.28
CA THR A 366 23.31 -3.55 14.39
C THR A 366 24.75 -3.74 14.87
N THR A 367 24.99 -4.62 15.84
CA THR A 367 26.33 -4.96 16.33
C THR A 367 27.24 -5.42 15.17
N ILE A 368 26.76 -6.36 14.36
CA ILE A 368 27.50 -6.88 13.21
C ILE A 368 27.76 -5.78 12.16
N THR A 369 26.77 -4.94 11.86
CA THR A 369 26.92 -3.90 10.83
C THR A 369 27.82 -2.76 11.29
N SER A 370 27.75 -2.35 12.55
CA SER A 370 28.64 -1.33 13.11
C SER A 370 30.09 -1.79 13.10
N ALA A 371 30.37 -3.03 13.52
CA ALA A 371 31.72 -3.58 13.46
C ALA A 371 32.27 -3.65 12.02
N PHE A 372 31.41 -3.95 11.04
CA PHE A 372 31.83 -3.90 9.63
C PHE A 372 32.15 -2.49 9.15
N ILE A 373 31.35 -1.49 9.54
CA ILE A 373 31.60 -0.08 9.22
C ILE A 373 32.96 0.33 9.78
N ASP A 374 33.22 0.06 11.07
CA ASP A 374 34.47 0.39 11.75
C ASP A 374 35.69 -0.18 11.01
N LEU A 375 35.63 -1.43 10.56
CA LEU A 375 36.72 -2.04 9.78
C LEU A 375 36.98 -1.32 8.45
N VAL A 376 35.94 -0.87 7.76
CA VAL A 376 36.08 -0.13 6.50
C VAL A 376 36.61 1.28 6.77
N GLU A 377 36.17 1.94 7.84
CA GLU A 377 36.71 3.23 8.30
C GLU A 377 38.20 3.14 8.67
N ASP A 378 38.62 2.03 9.28
CA ASP A 378 40.01 1.71 9.58
C ASP A 378 40.87 1.39 8.34
N GLY A 379 40.25 1.42 7.15
CA GLY A 379 40.92 1.42 5.87
C GLY A 379 40.94 0.08 5.15
N LEU A 380 40.22 -0.93 5.65
CA LEU A 380 40.03 -2.18 4.92
C LEU A 380 39.10 -1.96 3.72
N THR A 381 39.30 -2.75 2.67
CA THR A 381 38.30 -2.83 1.60
C THR A 381 37.05 -3.56 2.10
N GLU A 382 35.88 -3.26 1.52
CA GLU A 382 34.61 -3.96 1.86
C GLU A 382 34.73 -5.49 1.80
N ALA A 383 35.53 -6.02 0.87
CA ALA A 383 35.77 -7.45 0.74
C ALA A 383 36.62 -8.04 1.88
N GLU A 384 37.62 -7.29 2.35
CA GLU A 384 38.47 -7.68 3.48
C GLU A 384 37.70 -7.59 4.80
N ALA A 385 36.95 -6.51 5.00
CA ALA A 385 36.06 -6.34 6.15
C ALA A 385 35.01 -7.48 6.21
N MET A 386 34.38 -7.82 5.08
CA MET A 386 33.40 -8.90 4.99
C MET A 386 34.01 -10.24 5.37
N ALA A 387 35.23 -10.53 4.90
CA ALA A 387 35.92 -11.76 5.22
C ALA A 387 36.29 -11.85 6.71
N LYS A 388 36.71 -10.74 7.33
CA LYS A 388 36.98 -10.67 8.78
C LYS A 388 35.71 -10.92 9.58
N VAL A 389 34.60 -10.22 9.28
CA VAL A 389 33.33 -10.40 9.98
C VAL A 389 32.81 -11.84 9.84
N GLN A 390 32.86 -12.44 8.65
CA GLN A 390 32.46 -13.83 8.45
C GLN A 390 33.34 -14.82 9.24
N ALA A 391 34.65 -14.55 9.34
CA ALA A 391 35.56 -15.36 10.14
C ALA A 391 35.26 -15.25 11.65
N ALA A 392 34.97 -14.04 12.14
CA ALA A 392 34.62 -13.80 13.54
C ALA A 392 33.29 -14.47 13.92
N ILE A 393 32.24 -14.32 13.09
CA ILE A 393 30.95 -15.02 13.28
C ILE A 393 31.14 -16.55 13.29
N ALA A 394 32.01 -17.08 12.44
CA ALA A 394 32.29 -18.51 12.40
C ALA A 394 33.08 -18.99 13.63
N ALA A 395 33.92 -18.12 14.21
CA ALA A 395 34.72 -18.42 15.40
C ALA A 395 33.90 -18.35 16.69
N ASP A 396 32.99 -17.38 16.80
CA ASP A 396 32.04 -17.25 17.90
C ASP A 396 30.59 -17.10 17.39
N PRO A 397 29.87 -18.22 17.21
CA PRO A 397 28.46 -18.20 16.82
C PRO A 397 27.51 -17.58 17.87
N SER A 398 27.98 -17.32 19.10
CA SER A 398 27.16 -16.63 20.11
C SER A 398 27.20 -15.11 19.95
N LEU A 399 28.14 -14.59 19.16
CA LEU A 399 28.38 -13.16 18.91
C LEU A 399 28.78 -12.35 20.17
N GLU A 400 28.86 -12.97 21.36
CA GLU A 400 29.19 -12.28 22.61
C GLU A 400 30.58 -11.65 22.60
N ASN A 401 31.54 -12.19 21.83
CA ASN A 401 32.91 -11.70 21.76
C ASN A 401 33.28 -11.24 20.34
N LEU A 402 32.29 -10.74 19.57
CA LEU A 402 32.51 -10.31 18.19
C LEU A 402 33.58 -9.21 18.11
N ASP A 403 33.51 -8.20 18.97
CA ASP A 403 34.46 -7.08 19.01
C ASP A 403 35.89 -7.57 19.28
N ASP A 404 36.07 -8.42 20.30
CA ASP A 404 37.38 -9.00 20.67
C ASP A 404 38.02 -9.81 19.52
N LEU A 405 37.22 -10.43 18.67
CA LEU A 405 37.69 -11.22 17.52
C LEU A 405 38.01 -10.38 16.28
N LEU A 406 37.55 -9.13 16.25
CA LEU A 406 37.78 -8.19 15.16
C LEU A 406 38.94 -7.22 15.45
N GLU A 407 39.32 -7.06 16.72
CA GLU A 407 40.57 -6.43 17.12
C GLU A 407 41.78 -7.25 16.60
N ASP A 408 42.69 -6.60 15.88
CA ASP A 408 43.90 -7.27 15.35
C ASP A 408 44.81 -7.75 16.51
N GLU A 409 45.23 -9.02 16.48
CA GLU A 409 46.29 -9.58 17.34
C GLU A 409 47.66 -8.87 17.16
N ASP A 410 47.78 -7.90 16.24
CA ASP A 410 49.02 -7.20 15.90
C ASP A 410 49.23 -5.87 16.67
N SER A 411 48.55 -5.67 17.80
CA SER A 411 48.91 -4.62 18.77
C SER A 411 49.68 -5.13 19.99
N GLU A 412 50.26 -6.33 19.92
CA GLU A 412 51.45 -6.60 20.73
C GLU A 412 52.56 -5.66 20.24
N ASP A 413 52.65 -4.48 20.87
CA ASP A 413 53.89 -3.78 21.05
C ASP A 413 54.93 -4.82 21.46
N ILE A 414 55.73 -5.27 20.49
CA ILE A 414 57.02 -5.85 20.79
C ILE A 414 57.78 -4.71 21.46
N GLU A 415 57.69 -4.62 22.79
CA GLU A 415 58.73 -4.04 23.60
C GLU A 415 60.00 -4.84 23.27
N VAL A 416 60.70 -4.38 22.24
CA VAL A 416 62.08 -4.76 21.99
C VAL A 416 62.82 -4.21 23.20
N ASP A 417 63.02 -5.10 24.17
CA ASP A 417 63.84 -4.92 25.35
C ASP A 417 65.29 -4.66 24.86
N THR A 418 65.57 -3.43 24.44
CA THR A 418 66.92 -2.98 24.12
C THR A 418 67.61 -2.54 25.40
N ASP A 419 67.96 -3.51 26.23
CA ASP A 419 69.03 -3.36 27.22
C ASP A 419 69.82 -4.67 27.30
N THR A 420 70.73 -4.84 26.35
CA THR A 420 71.88 -5.71 26.56
C THR A 420 73.13 -4.95 26.14
N GLU A 421 73.67 -4.18 27.10
CA GLU A 421 75.06 -3.74 27.07
C GLU A 421 75.96 -4.98 27.04
N VAL A 422 76.55 -5.25 25.88
CA VAL A 422 77.75 -6.09 25.75
C VAL A 422 78.83 -5.18 25.18
N GLU A 423 79.56 -4.49 26.05
CA GLU A 423 80.84 -3.90 25.68
C GLU A 423 81.92 -4.98 25.62
N GLY A 424 82.72 -4.90 24.56
CA GLY A 424 83.57 -5.97 24.06
C GLY A 424 84.80 -6.27 24.92
N GLN A 425 85.19 -7.54 24.88
CA GLN A 425 86.56 -7.97 25.10
C GLN A 425 87.23 -8.12 23.73
N GLU A 426 88.14 -7.20 23.39
CA GLU A 426 89.23 -7.48 22.46
C GLU A 426 90.53 -7.52 23.25
N GLU A 427 91.20 -8.66 23.17
CA GLU A 427 92.56 -8.91 23.65
C GLU A 427 93.55 -8.17 22.75
N ASP A 428 94.42 -7.35 23.33
CA ASP A 428 95.72 -7.01 22.74
C ASP A 428 96.77 -7.12 23.84
N GLY A 429 97.73 -8.02 23.63
CA GLY A 429 98.96 -8.07 24.39
C GLY A 429 100.00 -7.12 23.80
N ASP A 430 100.77 -6.45 24.65
CA ASP A 430 102.22 -6.50 24.56
C ASP A 430 102.88 -5.90 25.81
N THR A 431 104.04 -6.48 26.07
CA THR A 431 105.03 -6.33 27.15
C THR A 431 105.52 -4.90 27.40
N GLU A 432 105.87 -4.58 28.66
CA GLU A 432 107.23 -4.13 29.02
C GLU A 432 107.47 -4.13 30.54
N ASP A 433 108.72 -4.45 30.87
CA ASP A 433 109.34 -4.69 32.17
C ASP A 433 109.41 -3.46 33.10
N ASP A 434 109.38 -3.69 34.41
CA ASP A 434 110.44 -3.23 35.33
C ASP A 434 110.24 -3.81 36.75
N GLU A 435 111.19 -4.67 37.16
CA GLU A 435 111.54 -5.09 38.52
C GLU A 435 112.20 -3.93 39.33
N PRO A 436 112.68 -4.12 40.57
CA PRO A 436 112.18 -4.90 41.72
C PRO A 436 112.20 -4.02 43.02
N ASP A 437 111.77 -4.53 44.18
CA ASP A 437 112.69 -4.85 45.30
C ASP A 437 111.98 -5.29 46.60
N GLU A 438 112.74 -6.11 47.30
CA GLU A 438 112.66 -6.71 48.63
C GLU A 438 111.93 -5.95 49.77
N SER A 439 111.25 -6.70 50.66
CA SER A 439 111.86 -7.14 51.93
C SER A 439 110.82 -7.64 52.96
N THR A 440 111.16 -8.78 53.57
CA THR A 440 111.02 -9.16 55.00
C THR A 440 109.77 -8.67 55.76
N GLY A 441 108.91 -9.52 56.33
CA GLY A 441 109.25 -10.64 57.22
C GLY A 441 109.55 -10.13 58.64
N ASP A 442 108.52 -9.95 59.47
CA ASP A 442 108.51 -10.18 60.93
C ASP A 442 107.05 -9.96 61.43
N GLY A 443 106.40 -10.80 62.24
CA GLY A 443 106.93 -11.84 63.11
C GLY A 443 107.09 -11.36 64.55
N GLY A 444 106.00 -11.08 65.26
CA GLY A 444 105.99 -11.29 66.71
C GLY A 444 105.46 -10.17 67.60
N SER A 445 104.84 -10.64 68.67
CA SER A 445 104.62 -9.93 69.93
C SER A 445 105.92 -9.54 70.62
#